data_AF-A0A3C0FC52-F1
#
_entry.id   AF-A0A3C0FC52-F1
#
_cell.length_a   1.000
_cell.length_b   1.000
_cell.length_c   1.000
_cell.angle_alpha   90.00
_cell.angle_beta   90.00
_cell.angle_gamma   90.00
#
_symmetry.space_group_name_H-M   'P 1'
#
loop_
_entity.id
_entity.type
_entity.pdbx_description
1 polymer ?
#
loop_
_entity_poly.entity_id
_entity_poly.type
_entity_poly.pdbx_seq_one_letter_code
_entity_poly.pdbx_strand_id
1 'polypeptide(L)' 'AAAVPTVAVRAMIAVRADLDERLVYDITRALFANLDDLGRVHVRGRDISLATARDGMPIPLHPGAERFF' A
#
# COMPACT_ATOMS: atom_id res chain seq x y z
N ALA A 1 20.71 17.00 10.40
CA ALA A 1 21.28 15.83 11.09
C ALA A 1 21.90 14.91 10.04
N ALA A 2 23.03 14.26 10.34
CA ALA A 2 23.62 13.25 9.45
C ALA A 2 22.78 11.96 9.50
N ALA A 3 22.69 11.24 8.38
CA ALA A 3 22.01 9.95 8.33
C ALA A 3 22.73 8.94 9.24
N VAL A 4 21.97 8.17 10.02
CA VAL A 4 22.50 7.10 10.87
C VAL A 4 22.30 5.76 10.16
N PRO A 5 23.36 5.00 9.83
CA PRO A 5 23.22 3.69 9.23
C PRO A 5 22.43 2.75 10.15
N THR A 6 21.35 2.17 9.63
CA THR A 6 20.49 1.24 10.35
C THR A 6 19.71 0.36 9.37
N VAL A 7 18.90 -0.56 9.89
CA VAL A 7 18.04 -1.45 9.11
C VAL A 7 16.60 -0.94 9.06
N ALA A 8 15.88 -1.27 7.99
CA ALA A 8 14.47 -0.94 7.82
C ALA A 8 13.73 -2.04 7.08
N VAL A 9 12.42 -2.10 7.29
CA VAL A 9 11.47 -2.93 6.52
C VAL A 9 10.42 -2.04 5.87
N ARG A 10 9.71 -2.56 4.86
CA ARG A 10 8.60 -1.87 4.22
C ARG A 10 7.29 -2.20 4.92
N ALA A 11 6.47 -1.18 5.17
CA ALA A 11 5.12 -1.38 5.66
C ALA A 11 4.22 -1.93 4.55
N MET A 12 3.28 -2.81 4.90
CA MET A 12 2.33 -3.41 3.98
C MET A 12 0.94 -3.45 4.62
N ILE A 13 -0.11 -3.34 3.80
CA ILE A 13 -1.49 -3.58 4.21
C ILE A 13 -1.85 -4.99 3.77
N ALA A 14 -2.07 -5.88 4.74
CA ALA A 14 -2.51 -7.25 4.49
C ALA A 14 -4.01 -7.38 4.75
N VAL A 15 -4.66 -8.26 3.99
CA VAL A 15 -6.06 -8.63 4.15
C VAL A 15 -6.17 -10.16 4.24
N ARG A 16 -7.31 -10.66 4.72
CA ARG A 16 -7.59 -12.10 4.63
C ARG A 16 -7.80 -12.49 3.17
N ALA A 17 -7.40 -13.70 2.81
CA ALA A 17 -7.54 -14.23 1.46
C ALA A 17 -9.00 -14.52 1.04
N ASP A 18 -9.92 -14.61 2.01
CA ASP A 18 -11.33 -14.91 1.80
C ASP A 18 -12.24 -13.66 1.88
N LEU A 19 -11.66 -12.46 1.82
CA LEU A 19 -12.46 -11.25 1.69
C LEU A 19 -13.08 -11.16 0.29
N ASP A 20 -14.23 -10.50 0.22
CA ASP A 20 -14.90 -10.23 -1.05
C ASP A 20 -13.98 -9.43 -1.99
N GLU A 21 -13.87 -9.89 -3.24
CA GLU A 21 -12.98 -9.26 -4.23
C GLU A 21 -13.35 -7.80 -4.50
N ARG A 22 -14.65 -7.50 -4.56
CA ARG A 22 -15.13 -6.15 -4.86
C ARG A 22 -14.81 -5.22 -3.69
N LEU A 23 -14.98 -5.68 -2.46
CA LEU A 23 -14.58 -4.91 -1.28
C LEU A 23 -13.09 -4.57 -1.32
N VAL A 24 -12.22 -5.54 -1.61
CA VAL A 24 -10.77 -5.30 -1.64
C VAL A 24 -10.38 -4.38 -2.80
N TYR A 25 -11.03 -4.51 -3.96
CA TYR A 25 -10.86 -3.59 -5.08
C TYR A 25 -11.24 -2.15 -4.69
N ASP A 26 -12.41 -1.96 -4.09
CA ASP A 26 -12.92 -0.64 -3.70
C ASP A 26 -12.02 0.01 -2.64
N ILE A 27 -11.50 -0.76 -1.67
CA ILE A 27 -10.52 -0.29 -0.69
C ILE A 27 -9.22 0.15 -1.39
N THR A 28 -8.68 -0.70 -2.27
CA THR A 28 -7.42 -0.43 -2.96
C THR A 28 -7.55 0.84 -3.80
N ARG A 29 -8.64 0.96 -4.56
CA ARG A 29 -8.98 2.16 -5.34
C ARG A 29 -9.12 3.39 -4.46
N ALA A 30 -9.83 3.31 -3.34
CA ALA A 30 -10.01 4.42 -2.43
C ALA A 30 -8.67 4.92 -1.87
N LEU A 31 -7.74 4.02 -1.52
CA LEU A 31 -6.41 4.41 -1.04
C LEU A 31 -5.62 5.19 -2.10
N PHE A 32 -5.51 4.65 -3.31
CA PHE A 32 -4.72 5.27 -4.38
C PHE A 32 -5.38 6.50 -5.01
N ALA A 33 -6.70 6.65 -4.90
CA ALA A 33 -7.39 7.86 -5.33
C ALA A 33 -7.25 9.03 -4.34
N ASN A 34 -6.79 8.78 -3.10
CA ASN A 34 -6.73 9.77 -2.03
C ASN A 34 -5.32 9.84 -1.39
N LEU A 35 -4.26 9.66 -2.19
CA LEU A 35 -2.88 9.69 -1.69
C LEU A 35 -2.52 11.03 -1.03
N ASP A 36 -3.05 12.14 -1.52
CA ASP A 36 -2.83 13.47 -0.93
C ASP A 36 -3.35 13.53 0.51
N ASP A 37 -4.53 12.98 0.76
CA ASP A 37 -5.10 12.93 2.11
C ASP A 37 -4.30 11.97 3.01
N LEU A 38 -3.82 10.84 2.50
CA LEU A 38 -2.91 9.96 3.25
C LEU A 38 -1.63 10.71 3.65
N GLY A 39 -1.05 11.50 2.75
CA GLY A 39 0.12 12.34 3.01
C GLY A 39 -0.13 13.49 4.00
N ARG A 40 -1.39 13.92 4.15
CA ARG A 40 -1.81 14.90 5.18
C ARG A 40 -1.99 14.26 6.55
N VAL A 41 -2.54 13.04 6.60
CA VAL A 41 -2.77 12.31 7.86
C VAL A 41 -1.45 11.80 8.44
N HIS A 42 -0.53 11.32 7.60
CA HIS A 42 0.78 10.84 8.05
C HIS A 42 1.89 11.18 7.06
N VAL A 43 3.02 11.67 7.54
CA VAL A 43 4.14 12.14 6.69
C VAL A 43 4.64 11.08 5.71
N ARG A 44 4.69 9.81 6.13
CA ARG A 44 5.08 8.67 5.27
C ARG A 44 4.04 8.28 4.23
N GLY A 45 2.81 8.78 4.32
CA GLY A 45 1.80 8.60 3.27
C GLY A 45 2.24 9.16 1.92
N ARG A 46 3.14 10.16 1.93
CA ARG A 46 3.76 10.73 0.72
C ARG A 46 4.74 9.80 0.01
N ASP A 47 5.20 8.74 0.69
CA ASP A 47 6.11 7.76 0.12
C ASP A 47 5.34 6.69 -0.72
N ILE A 48 4.00 6.70 -0.68
CA ILE A 48 3.14 5.72 -1.37
C ILE A 48 2.96 6.14 -2.84
N SER A 49 3.19 5.22 -3.77
CA SER A 49 2.96 5.44 -5.20
C SER A 49 2.56 4.15 -5.92
N LEU A 50 1.84 4.25 -7.05
CA LEU A 50 1.51 3.09 -7.88
C LEU A 50 2.75 2.39 -8.44
N ALA A 51 3.80 3.15 -8.77
CA ALA A 51 5.02 2.61 -9.38
C ALA A 51 5.78 1.66 -8.45
N THR A 52 5.78 1.96 -7.14
CA THR A 52 6.55 1.21 -6.13
C THR A 52 5.68 0.35 -5.22
N ALA A 53 4.35 0.35 -5.41
CA ALA A 53 3.40 -0.31 -4.52
C ALA A 53 3.61 -1.84 -4.40
N ARG A 54 4.18 -2.48 -5.42
CA ARG A 54 4.40 -3.94 -5.46
C ARG A 54 5.82 -4.37 -5.12
N ASP A 55 6.72 -3.41 -4.92
CA ASP A 55 8.13 -3.67 -4.70
C ASP A 55 8.38 -4.37 -3.37
N GLY A 56 9.00 -5.55 -3.45
CA GLY A 56 9.40 -6.31 -2.27
C GLY A 56 8.24 -7.01 -1.55
N MET A 57 7.12 -7.25 -2.24
CA MET A 57 5.98 -7.96 -1.68
C MET A 57 6.29 -9.48 -1.57
N PRO A 58 6.29 -10.07 -0.36
CA PRO A 58 6.67 -11.47 -0.15
C PRO A 58 5.47 -12.43 -0.19
N ILE A 59 4.26 -11.91 -0.35
CA ILE A 59 2.99 -12.65 -0.33
C ILE A 59 2.17 -12.30 -1.59
N PRO A 60 1.31 -13.21 -2.07
CA PRO A 60 0.48 -12.94 -3.24
C PRO A 60 -0.49 -11.78 -2.98
N LEU A 61 -0.83 -11.05 -4.05
CA LEU A 61 -1.87 -10.05 -4.00
C LEU A 61 -3.25 -10.71 -3.90
N HIS A 62 -4.17 -10.03 -3.22
CA HIS A 62 -5.57 -10.43 -3.22
C HIS A 62 -6.17 -10.17 -4.62
N PRO A 63 -7.04 -11.05 -5.17
CA PRO A 63 -7.60 -10.86 -6.53
C PRO A 63 -8.26 -9.51 -6.75
N GLY A 64 -8.98 -9.00 -5.74
CA GLY A 64 -9.54 -7.64 -5.75
C GLY A 64 -8.50 -6.53 -5.90
N ALA A 65 -7.34 -6.65 -5.25
CA ALA A 65 -6.25 -5.69 -5.38
C ALA A 65 -5.53 -5.84 -6.73
N GLU A 66 -5.30 -7.08 -7.21
CA GLU A 66 -4.74 -7.33 -8.55
C GLU A 66 -5.58 -6.69 -9.65
N ARG A 67 -6.91 -6.78 -9.54
CA ARG A 67 -7.84 -6.16 -10.51
C ARG A 67 -7.76 -4.64 -10.56
N PHE A 68 -7.35 -3.99 -9.47
CA PHE A 68 -7.14 -2.54 -9.46
C PHE A 68 -5.85 -2.13 -10.15
N PHE A 69 -4.85 -2.99 -10.08
CA PHE A 69 -3.44 -2.69 -10.24
C PHE A 69 -2.95 -2.95 -11.67
#